data_AF-A0A2G2DBM9-F1
#
_entry.id   AF-A0A2G2DBM9-F1
#
_cell.length_a   1.000
_cell.length_b   1.000
_cell.length_c   1.000
_cell.angle_alpha   90.00
_cell.angle_beta   90.00
_cell.angle_gamma   90.00
#
_symmetry.space_group_name_H-M   'P 1'
#
loop_
_entity.id
_entity.type
_entity.pdbx_description
1 polymer ?
#
loop_
_entity_poly.entity_id
_entity_poly.type
_entity_poly.pdbx_seq_one_letter_code
_entity_poly.pdbx_strand_id
1 'polypeptide(L)'
;MRIFAFFRTTAFLAVLCLSLATTAVSLGVWAVSLTAQVTTMTASAAAAAIANRKAIAAAVLRTKAKARLRRALVVVPVAGIGAAVAFERQDFLEWKEDNPDGDLETYGCEVSVVSAEVVDDVLQDLPEQVRPSRDWLLSRMPDCQKPVG
;
A
#
# COMPACT_ATOMS: atom_id res chain seq x y z
N MET A 1 -70.19 39.95 -49.74
CA MET A 1 -68.78 40.04 -49.30
C MET A 1 -68.53 39.70 -47.82
N ARG A 2 -69.44 39.97 -46.87
CA ARG A 2 -69.20 39.73 -45.42
C ARG A 2 -69.14 38.25 -44.99
N ILE A 3 -69.90 37.36 -45.64
CA ILE A 3 -69.93 35.91 -45.31
C ILE A 3 -68.61 35.21 -45.66
N PHE A 4 -67.97 35.60 -46.76
CA PHE A 4 -66.67 35.04 -47.20
C PHE A 4 -65.52 35.47 -46.27
N ALA A 5 -65.59 36.68 -45.71
CA ALA A 5 -64.64 37.16 -44.72
C ALA A 5 -64.76 36.41 -43.39
N PHE A 6 -65.99 36.12 -42.94
CA PHE A 6 -66.26 35.34 -41.73
C PHE A 6 -65.72 33.91 -41.83
N PHE A 7 -65.97 33.24 -42.97
CA PHE A 7 -65.45 31.90 -43.25
C PHE A 7 -63.92 31.84 -43.27
N ARG A 8 -63.26 32.89 -43.78
CA ARG A 8 -61.79 32.97 -43.81
C ARG A 8 -61.20 33.16 -42.42
N THR A 9 -61.83 33.95 -41.56
CA THR A 9 -61.37 34.20 -40.19
C THR A 9 -61.53 32.98 -39.28
N THR A 10 -62.63 32.23 -39.40
CA THR A 10 -62.84 30.99 -38.65
C THR A 10 -61.88 29.88 -39.06
N ALA A 11 -61.60 29.74 -40.37
CA ALA A 11 -60.59 28.82 -40.86
C ALA A 11 -59.18 29.17 -40.34
N PHE A 12 -58.84 30.46 -40.30
CA PHE A 12 -57.58 30.93 -39.71
C PHE A 12 -57.46 30.61 -38.23
N LEU A 13 -58.52 30.87 -37.44
CA LEU A 13 -58.57 30.52 -36.02
C LEU A 13 -58.43 29.02 -35.78
N ALA A 14 -59.09 28.19 -36.59
CA ALA A 14 -59.00 26.73 -36.48
C ALA A 14 -57.56 26.23 -36.75
N VAL A 15 -56.91 26.73 -37.79
CA VAL A 15 -55.51 26.39 -38.11
C VAL A 15 -54.56 26.85 -37.01
N LEU A 16 -54.78 28.04 -36.45
CA LEU A 16 -53.97 28.57 -35.35
C LEU A 16 -54.13 27.73 -34.08
N CYS A 17 -55.34 27.30 -33.73
CA CYS A 17 -55.56 26.41 -32.59
C CYS A 17 -54.90 25.04 -32.78
N LEU A 18 -54.95 24.49 -34.00
CA LEU A 18 -54.30 23.22 -34.33
C LEU A 18 -52.76 23.31 -34.27
N SER A 19 -52.16 24.39 -34.77
CA SER A 19 -50.71 24.58 -34.69
C SER A 19 -50.24 24.79 -33.25
N LEU A 20 -51.03 25.51 -32.44
CA LEU A 20 -50.74 25.71 -31.02
C LEU A 20 -50.88 24.41 -30.22
N ALA A 21 -51.90 23.60 -30.50
CA ALA A 21 -52.09 22.31 -29.86
C ALA A 21 -50.95 21.33 -30.19
N THR A 22 -50.54 21.27 -31.45
CA THR A 22 -49.45 20.37 -31.89
C THR A 22 -48.10 20.77 -31.31
N THR A 23 -47.79 22.07 -31.22
CA THR A 23 -46.56 22.56 -30.57
C THR A 23 -46.55 22.36 -29.06
N ALA A 24 -47.69 22.50 -28.39
CA ALA A 24 -47.79 22.22 -26.94
C ALA A 24 -47.52 20.74 -26.64
N VAL A 25 -48.08 19.82 -27.44
CA VAL A 25 -47.87 18.37 -27.27
C VAL A 25 -46.41 17.98 -27.53
N SER A 26 -45.80 18.50 -28.59
CA SER A 26 -44.42 18.16 -28.93
C SER A 26 -43.42 18.65 -27.86
N LEU A 27 -43.62 19.85 -27.31
CA LEU A 27 -42.84 20.35 -26.18
C LEU A 27 -43.03 19.50 -24.91
N GLY A 28 -44.25 19.03 -24.65
CA GLY A 28 -44.53 18.13 -23.53
C GLY A 28 -43.77 16.81 -23.62
N VAL A 29 -43.75 16.18 -24.81
CA VAL A 29 -43.01 14.92 -25.04
C VAL A 29 -41.50 15.15 -24.88
N TRP A 30 -40.97 16.25 -25.42
CA TRP A 30 -39.57 16.62 -25.26
C TRP A 30 -39.19 16.86 -23.80
N ALA A 31 -40.02 17.58 -23.05
CA ALA A 31 -39.79 17.85 -21.63
C ALA A 31 -39.71 16.56 -20.81
N VAL A 32 -40.63 15.61 -21.03
CA VAL A 32 -40.61 14.31 -20.36
C VAL A 32 -39.33 13.52 -20.68
N SER A 33 -38.91 13.52 -21.95
CA SER A 33 -37.69 12.81 -22.36
C SER A 33 -36.42 13.42 -21.74
N LEU A 34 -36.34 14.74 -21.62
CA LEU A 34 -35.22 15.45 -20.98
C LEU A 34 -35.19 15.18 -19.48
N THR A 35 -36.34 15.18 -18.81
CA THR A 35 -36.42 14.83 -17.38
C THR A 35 -35.93 13.39 -17.15
N ALA A 36 -36.33 12.44 -17.99
CA ALA A 36 -35.83 11.07 -17.91
C ALA A 36 -34.30 11.01 -18.08
N GLN A 37 -33.74 11.69 -19.09
CA GLN A 37 -32.29 11.74 -19.29
C GLN A 37 -31.55 12.34 -18.08
N VAL A 38 -32.02 13.47 -17.54
CA VAL A 38 -31.38 14.11 -16.37
C VAL A 38 -31.40 13.18 -15.15
N THR A 39 -32.49 12.47 -14.88
CA THR A 39 -32.55 11.52 -13.76
C THR A 39 -31.54 10.38 -13.92
N THR A 40 -31.43 9.80 -15.13
CA THR A 40 -30.45 8.73 -15.40
C THR A 40 -29.00 9.22 -15.31
N MET A 41 -28.71 10.40 -15.86
CA MET A 41 -27.38 11.01 -15.78
C MET A 41 -27.01 11.35 -14.33
N THR A 42 -27.96 11.86 -13.54
CA THR A 42 -27.75 12.17 -12.11
C THR A 42 -27.47 10.89 -11.32
N ALA A 43 -28.23 9.82 -11.55
CA ALA A 43 -27.99 8.52 -10.93
C ALA A 43 -26.60 7.96 -11.30
N SER A 44 -26.22 8.04 -12.58
CA SER A 44 -24.89 7.60 -13.04
C SER A 44 -23.75 8.44 -12.44
N ALA A 45 -23.94 9.77 -12.31
CA ALA A 45 -22.96 10.67 -11.74
C ALA A 45 -22.79 10.41 -10.23
N ALA A 46 -23.88 10.16 -9.51
CA ALA A 46 -23.84 9.76 -8.11
C ALA A 46 -23.10 8.42 -7.92
N ALA A 47 -23.42 7.42 -8.75
CA ALA A 47 -22.73 6.13 -8.74
C ALA A 47 -21.23 6.27 -9.06
N ALA A 48 -20.88 7.07 -10.07
CA ALA A 48 -19.49 7.35 -10.44
C ALA A 48 -18.74 8.10 -9.33
N ALA A 49 -19.38 9.07 -8.65
CA ALA A 49 -18.80 9.77 -7.52
C ALA A 49 -18.51 8.83 -6.35
N ILE A 50 -19.43 7.91 -6.02
CA ILE A 50 -19.22 6.89 -4.99
C ILE A 50 -18.08 5.94 -5.39
N ALA A 51 -18.07 5.46 -6.63
CA ALA A 51 -17.02 4.58 -7.14
C ALA A 51 -15.64 5.27 -7.11
N ASN A 52 -15.57 6.54 -7.49
CA ASN A 52 -14.34 7.33 -7.48
C ASN A 52 -13.82 7.54 -6.05
N ARG A 53 -14.71 7.90 -5.10
CA ARG A 53 -14.34 7.99 -3.67
C ARG A 53 -13.79 6.66 -3.13
N LYS A 54 -14.42 5.54 -3.50
CA LYS A 54 -13.93 4.20 -3.11
C LYS A 54 -12.57 3.89 -3.73
N ALA A 55 -12.35 4.25 -4.98
CA ALA A 55 -11.06 4.07 -5.67
C ALA A 55 -9.94 4.89 -5.02
N ILE A 56 -10.21 6.16 -4.70
CA ILE A 56 -9.26 7.03 -3.98
C ILE A 56 -8.96 6.46 -2.60
N ALA A 57 -9.99 6.10 -1.83
CA ALA A 57 -9.80 5.51 -0.51
C ALA A 57 -8.97 4.21 -0.57
N ALA A 58 -9.24 3.34 -1.54
CA ALA A 58 -8.46 2.13 -1.76
C ALA A 58 -7.00 2.43 -2.13
N ALA A 59 -6.75 3.44 -2.97
CA ALA A 59 -5.40 3.87 -3.31
C ALA A 59 -4.63 4.39 -2.09
N VAL A 60 -5.27 5.24 -1.27
CA VAL A 60 -4.70 5.77 -0.02
C VAL A 60 -4.43 4.64 0.98
N LEU A 61 -5.33 3.67 1.12
CA LEU A 61 -5.12 2.51 1.99
C LEU A 61 -3.94 1.66 1.52
N ARG A 62 -3.82 1.42 0.21
CA ARG A 62 -2.68 0.68 -0.37
C ARG A 62 -1.35 1.39 -0.10
N THR A 63 -1.27 2.71 -0.27
CA THR A 63 -0.03 3.47 0.00
C THR A 63 0.31 3.45 1.48
N LYS A 64 -0.67 3.64 2.37
CA LYS A 64 -0.48 3.57 3.83
C LYS A 64 -0.04 2.16 4.29
N ALA A 65 -0.64 1.11 3.74
CA ALA A 65 -0.26 -0.28 4.04
C ALA A 65 1.18 -0.57 3.59
N LYS A 66 1.57 -0.15 2.39
CA LYS A 66 2.95 -0.30 1.89
C LYS A 66 3.97 0.40 2.80
N ALA A 67 3.65 1.60 3.27
CA ALA A 67 4.50 2.33 4.22
C ALA A 67 4.61 1.61 5.57
N ARG A 68 3.50 1.10 6.11
CA ARG A 68 3.50 0.35 7.37
C ARG A 68 4.33 -0.93 7.27
N LEU A 69 4.20 -1.67 6.16
CA LEU A 69 4.96 -2.89 5.92
C LEU A 69 6.46 -2.61 5.82
N ARG A 70 6.87 -1.55 5.09
CA ARG A 70 8.28 -1.13 5.01
C ARG A 70 8.87 -0.80 6.39
N ARG A 71 8.13 -0.10 7.24
CA ARG A 71 8.57 0.22 8.61
C ARG A 71 8.75 -1.05 9.44
N ALA A 72 7.78 -1.97 9.38
CA ALA A 72 7.88 -3.25 10.11
C ALA A 72 9.07 -4.10 9.64
N LEU A 73 9.29 -4.18 8.33
CA LEU A 73 10.40 -4.96 7.74
C LEU A 73 11.77 -4.48 8.22
N VAL A 74 11.98 -3.17 8.34
CA VAL A 74 13.28 -2.60 8.76
C VAL A 74 13.49 -2.72 10.26
N VAL A 75 12.42 -2.69 11.06
CA VAL A 75 12.53 -2.79 12.53
C VAL A 75 13.05 -4.16 12.96
N VAL A 76 12.65 -5.25 12.30
CA VAL A 76 13.02 -6.61 12.74
C VAL A 76 14.55 -6.84 12.72
N PRO A 77 15.29 -6.60 11.62
CA PRO A 77 16.75 -6.73 11.63
C PRO A 77 17.43 -5.75 12.58
N VAL A 78 16.96 -4.50 12.67
CA VAL A 78 17.57 -3.48 13.54
C VAL A 78 17.41 -3.84 15.02
N ALA A 79 16.24 -4.34 15.42
CA ALA A 79 16.01 -4.83 16.77
C ALA A 79 16.89 -6.07 17.06
N GLY A 80 17.04 -6.97 16.09
CA GLY A 80 17.94 -8.12 16.21
C GLY A 80 19.40 -7.72 16.42
N ILE A 81 19.91 -6.77 15.63
CA ILE A 81 21.28 -6.24 15.80
C ILE A 81 21.43 -5.57 17.17
N GLY A 82 20.45 -4.77 17.60
CA GLY A 82 20.48 -4.14 18.91
C GLY A 82 20.50 -5.14 20.06
N ALA A 83 19.71 -6.20 19.95
CA ALA A 83 19.70 -7.30 20.93
C ALA A 83 21.05 -8.05 20.95
N ALA A 84 21.61 -8.37 19.77
CA ALA A 84 22.91 -9.04 19.67
C ALA A 84 24.02 -8.23 20.35
N VAL A 85 24.08 -6.91 20.12
CA VAL A 85 25.06 -6.04 20.78
C VAL A 85 24.86 -6.00 22.31
N ALA A 86 23.61 -6.01 22.77
CA ALA A 86 23.32 -6.02 24.20
C ALA A 86 23.74 -7.33 24.86
N PHE A 87 23.49 -8.47 24.21
CA PHE A 87 23.93 -9.79 24.68
C PHE A 87 25.45 -9.90 24.69
N GLU A 88 26.15 -9.56 23.60
CA GLU A 88 27.62 -9.57 23.56
C GLU A 88 28.25 -8.67 24.64
N ARG A 89 27.65 -7.51 24.92
CA ARG A 89 28.10 -6.63 25.99
C ARG A 89 27.98 -7.30 27.35
N GLN A 90 26.88 -8.01 27.60
CA GLN A 90 26.62 -8.71 28.84
C GLN A 90 27.56 -9.90 29.00
N ASP A 91 27.70 -10.72 27.96
CA ASP A 91 28.57 -11.90 27.94
C ASP A 91 30.04 -11.51 28.16
N PHE A 92 30.50 -10.40 27.55
CA PHE A 92 31.83 -9.86 27.82
C PHE A 92 32.01 -9.40 29.27
N LEU A 93 30.99 -8.79 29.88
CA LEU A 93 31.08 -8.33 31.27
C LEU A 93 31.18 -9.51 32.23
N GLU A 94 30.40 -10.58 31.99
CA GLU A 94 30.45 -11.83 32.75
C GLU A 94 31.81 -12.50 32.60
N TRP A 95 32.29 -12.69 31.37
CA TRP A 95 33.62 -13.22 31.10
C TRP A 95 34.74 -12.41 31.76
N LYS A 96 34.59 -11.08 31.85
CA LYS A 96 35.58 -10.18 32.47
C LYS A 96 35.64 -10.30 34.00
N GLU A 97 34.63 -10.85 34.66
CA GLU A 97 34.69 -11.15 36.10
C GLU A 97 35.77 -12.19 36.39
N ASP A 98 35.90 -13.18 35.51
CA ASP A 98 36.93 -14.23 35.60
C ASP A 98 38.25 -13.82 34.89
N ASN A 99 38.19 -12.83 34.00
CA ASN A 99 39.33 -12.34 33.21
C ASN A 99 39.55 -10.83 33.42
N PRO A 100 40.04 -10.39 34.60
CA PRO A 100 40.08 -8.98 34.97
C PRO A 100 40.98 -8.12 34.08
N ASP A 101 42.07 -8.69 33.58
CA ASP A 101 43.00 -8.02 32.64
C ASP A 101 42.59 -8.19 31.17
N GLY A 102 41.52 -8.94 30.90
CA GLY A 102 41.01 -9.24 29.57
C GLY A 102 40.41 -8.03 28.87
N ASP A 103 40.64 -7.95 27.56
CA ASP A 103 40.05 -6.98 26.65
C ASP A 103 39.08 -7.62 25.65
N LEU A 104 38.43 -6.79 24.85
CA LEU A 104 37.44 -7.23 23.87
C LEU A 104 38.03 -8.11 22.76
N GLU A 105 39.32 -7.92 22.45
CA GLU A 105 40.01 -8.69 21.42
C GLU A 105 40.28 -10.12 21.91
N THR A 106 40.76 -10.25 23.15
CA THR A 106 40.99 -11.54 23.81
C THR A 106 39.70 -12.34 23.93
N TYR A 107 38.64 -11.72 24.46
CA TYR A 107 37.30 -12.32 24.53
C TYR A 107 36.79 -12.74 23.15
N GLY A 108 36.87 -11.84 22.16
CA GLY A 108 36.42 -12.12 20.80
C GLY A 108 37.18 -13.29 20.17
N CYS A 109 38.47 -13.45 20.48
CA CYS A 109 39.26 -14.57 20.00
C CYS A 109 38.85 -15.89 20.65
N GLU A 110 38.64 -15.93 21.96
CA GLU A 110 38.16 -17.14 22.64
C GLU A 110 36.80 -17.58 22.12
N VAL A 111 35.86 -16.64 22.00
CA VAL A 111 34.52 -16.90 21.47
C VAL A 111 34.59 -17.37 20.02
N SER A 112 35.47 -16.80 19.20
CA SER A 112 35.60 -17.17 17.78
C SER A 112 36.06 -18.61 17.58
N VAL A 113 36.95 -19.12 18.44
CA VAL A 113 37.45 -20.49 18.38
C VAL A 113 36.31 -21.47 18.65
N VAL A 114 35.56 -21.25 19.73
CA VAL A 114 34.41 -22.09 20.10
C VAL A 114 33.28 -21.98 19.05
N SER A 115 33.05 -20.78 18.52
CA SER A 115 32.02 -20.54 17.49
C SER A 115 32.33 -21.23 16.17
N ALA A 116 33.61 -21.35 15.80
CA ALA A 116 34.03 -22.05 14.59
C ALA A 116 33.76 -23.56 14.66
N GLU A 117 33.76 -24.15 15.85
CA GLU A 117 33.46 -25.58 16.04
C GLU A 117 32.00 -25.91 15.76
N VAL A 118 31.10 -24.97 16.05
CA VAL A 118 29.63 -25.16 15.92
C VAL A 118 29.05 -24.56 14.64
N VAL A 119 29.85 -23.91 13.80
CA VAL A 119 29.36 -23.14 12.64
C VAL A 119 28.65 -24.01 11.61
N ASP A 120 29.17 -25.22 11.36
CA ASP A 120 28.64 -26.13 10.35
C ASP A 120 27.30 -26.74 10.80
N ASP A 121 27.10 -26.92 12.10
CA ASP A 121 25.84 -27.40 12.69
C ASP A 121 24.75 -26.32 12.57
N VAL A 122 25.05 -25.08 12.97
CA VAL A 122 24.11 -23.96 12.87
C VAL A 122 23.72 -23.69 11.42
N LEU A 123 24.68 -23.80 10.48
CA LEU A 123 24.39 -23.62 9.06
C LEU A 123 23.40 -24.66 8.55
N GLN A 124 23.51 -25.93 8.96
CA GLN A 124 22.60 -26.99 8.54
C GLN A 124 21.16 -26.77 9.02
N ASP A 125 20.99 -26.21 10.22
CA ASP A 125 19.69 -25.92 10.81
C ASP A 125 18.97 -24.72 10.16
N LEU A 126 19.70 -23.85 9.46
CA LEU A 126 19.11 -22.70 8.76
C LEU A 126 18.42 -23.12 7.44
N PRO A 127 17.25 -22.54 7.11
CA PRO A 127 16.62 -22.74 5.82
C PRO A 127 17.52 -22.25 4.67
N GLU A 128 17.53 -22.97 3.54
CA GLU A 128 18.39 -22.66 2.38
C GLU A 128 18.27 -21.21 1.89
N GLN A 129 17.09 -20.58 2.02
CA GLN A 129 16.86 -19.21 1.52
C GLN A 129 17.58 -18.12 2.31
N VAL A 130 17.96 -18.39 3.56
CA VAL A 130 18.60 -17.42 4.47
C VAL A 130 19.98 -17.87 4.95
N ARG A 131 20.38 -19.10 4.60
CA ARG A 131 21.66 -19.69 4.97
C ARG A 131 22.81 -18.96 4.27
N PRO A 132 23.74 -18.34 5.01
CA PRO A 132 24.95 -17.76 4.42
C PRO A 132 25.89 -18.84 3.88
N SER A 133 26.77 -18.49 2.94
CA SER A 133 27.87 -19.38 2.60
C SER A 133 28.88 -19.43 3.76
N ARG A 134 29.44 -20.63 3.99
CA ARG A 134 30.44 -20.87 5.03
C ARG A 134 31.64 -19.95 4.89
N ASP A 135 32.21 -19.84 3.69
CA ASP A 135 33.38 -18.99 3.43
C ASP A 135 33.10 -17.52 3.73
N TRP A 136 31.88 -17.04 3.47
CA TRP A 136 31.50 -15.67 3.80
C TRP A 136 31.44 -15.45 5.32
N LEU A 137 30.86 -16.39 6.08
CA LEU A 137 30.83 -16.30 7.55
C LEU A 137 32.23 -16.34 8.15
N LEU A 138 33.06 -17.28 7.71
CA LEU A 138 34.43 -17.42 8.21
C LEU A 138 35.27 -16.19 7.89
N SER A 139 35.07 -15.55 6.73
CA SER A 139 35.74 -14.30 6.38
C SER A 139 35.36 -13.09 7.25
N ARG A 140 34.32 -13.23 8.08
CA ARG A 140 33.84 -12.17 8.98
C ARG A 140 34.34 -12.35 10.42
N MET A 141 34.92 -13.50 10.74
CA MET A 141 35.50 -13.77 12.06
C MET A 141 36.79 -12.96 12.27
N PRO A 142 37.11 -12.59 13.52
CA PRO A 142 38.35 -11.88 13.82
C PRO A 142 39.59 -12.71 13.48
N ASP A 143 40.62 -12.05 12.94
CA ASP A 143 41.91 -12.66 12.65
C ASP A 143 42.72 -12.83 13.95
N CYS A 144 42.46 -13.92 14.67
CA CYS A 144 43.18 -14.25 15.89
C CYS A 144 44.50 -14.93 15.55
N GLN A 145 45.62 -14.24 15.77
CA GLN A 145 46.91 -14.93 15.83
C GLN A 145 46.87 -15.87 17.04
N LYS A 146 47.19 -17.15 16.80
CA LYS A 146 47.17 -18.22 17.81
C LYS A 146 47.60 -17.69 19.18
N PRO A 147 46.90 -18.02 20.29
CA PRO A 147 47.39 -17.69 21.61
C PRO A 147 48.80 -18.26 21.76
N VAL A 148 49.73 -17.38 22.11
CA VAL A 148 51.09 -17.76 22.45
C VAL A 148 51.05 -18.20 23.91
N GLY A 149 50.99 -19.51 24.13
CA GLY A 149 51.29 -20.15 25.42
C GLY A 149 50.10 -20.44 26.30
#